data_AF-A0A954VG35-F1
#
_entry.id   AF-A0A954VG35-F1
#
_cell.length_a   1.000
_cell.length_b   1.000
_cell.length_c   1.000
_cell.angle_alpha   90.00
_cell.angle_beta   90.00
_cell.angle_gamma   90.00
#
_symmetry.space_group_name_H-M   'P 1'
#
loop_
_entity.id
_entity.type
_entity.pdbx_description
1 polymer ?
#
loop_
_entity_poly.entity_id
_entity_poly.type
_entity_poly.pdbx_seq_one_letter_code
_entity_poly.pdbx_strand_id
1 'polypeptide(L)'
;MQRFQFIMSIRLFFPVVCIIVLHAVDACGQGDALKVIQDALALNSEGKPLAAIKLIESQSNDEELNSQILATLYSFVGDEQKASELHSRTFRNNSLSPPSNTRFVPAMDAIVGQALDRRIVIVNESHDAPQHRQFILQLATKLRGNGFQYYAFETLSEDSQLLKERGYPLRSTGFYSVEPMFGELIRGVLKLGYSPVVYEDFSNNSTGNQITDINSREEAQCANLVERVLSKDPNTKLLVHVGHDHVMETPRKVRGKEIRWLAARLKDASGTDPLTIDQTTQIQHRDDATNQFDQPMVLLDANEKSFVGGHFKGTVDFQVYHPAARIEFGRPAWKLRIDDLVSVPLPTQITANSGRVLIQAFHSDESEDAVPADQLVMVDDASRPSLILRPGSYRVLVQDERGHEISRTELSVPSRTNR
;
A
#
# COMPACT_ATOMS: atom_id res chain seq x y z
N MET A 1 7.50 33.15 6.78
CA MET A 1 8.23 32.10 6.01
C MET A 1 7.51 30.75 5.96
N GLN A 2 6.71 30.34 6.97
CA GLN A 2 5.99 29.04 6.95
C GLN A 2 4.83 28.93 5.93
N ARG A 3 4.18 30.03 5.52
CA ARG A 3 3.09 29.99 4.51
C ARG A 3 3.55 29.69 3.08
N PHE A 4 4.83 29.86 2.76
CA PHE A 4 5.38 29.59 1.42
C PHE A 4 5.74 28.12 1.19
N GLN A 5 6.02 27.35 2.25
CA GLN A 5 6.24 25.90 2.12
C GLN A 5 4.93 25.13 1.86
N PHE A 6 3.80 25.58 2.42
CA PHE A 6 2.50 24.92 2.26
C PHE A 6 1.95 25.00 0.82
N ILE A 7 2.24 26.09 0.11
CA ILE A 7 1.84 26.27 -1.30
C ILE A 7 2.70 25.40 -2.24
N MET A 8 3.94 25.06 -1.83
CA MET A 8 4.80 24.12 -2.57
C MET A 8 4.30 22.67 -2.44
N SER A 9 3.74 22.30 -1.28
CA SER A 9 3.18 20.95 -1.05
C SER A 9 1.99 20.65 -1.96
N ILE A 10 1.14 21.63 -2.28
CA ILE A 10 -0.02 21.45 -3.19
C ILE A 10 0.44 21.14 -4.64
N ARG A 11 1.62 21.60 -5.05
CA ARG A 11 2.21 21.29 -6.38
C ARG A 11 2.95 19.95 -6.43
N LEU A 12 3.31 19.37 -5.28
CA LEU A 12 3.98 18.06 -5.17
C LEU A 12 3.01 16.87 -5.21
N PHE A 13 1.69 17.10 -5.11
CA PHE A 13 0.67 16.04 -5.25
C PHE A 13 0.30 15.73 -6.71
N PHE A 14 0.62 16.62 -7.65
CA PHE A 14 0.29 16.46 -9.07
C PHE A 14 0.83 15.19 -9.74
N PRO A 15 2.08 14.70 -9.48
CA PRO A 15 2.58 13.49 -10.14
C PRO A 15 1.84 12.22 -9.69
N VAL A 16 1.38 12.12 -8.42
CA VAL A 16 0.63 10.93 -7.95
C VAL A 16 -0.81 10.90 -8.47
N VAL A 17 -1.43 12.08 -8.62
CA VAL A 17 -2.79 12.22 -9.18
C VAL A 17 -2.83 11.78 -10.65
N CYS A 18 -1.77 12.03 -11.43
CA CYS A 18 -1.67 11.49 -12.79
C CYS A 18 -1.64 9.95 -12.79
N ILE A 19 -0.99 9.32 -11.80
CA ILE A 19 -0.76 7.87 -11.77
C ILE A 19 -2.04 7.07 -11.50
N ILE A 20 -2.92 7.54 -10.61
CA ILE A 20 -4.16 6.82 -10.28
C ILE A 20 -5.22 6.97 -11.39
N VAL A 21 -5.18 8.09 -12.13
CA VAL A 21 -6.13 8.37 -13.23
C VAL A 21 -5.68 7.73 -14.56
N LEU A 22 -4.42 7.34 -14.69
CA LEU A 22 -3.85 6.83 -15.95
C LEU A 22 -4.36 5.44 -16.36
N HIS A 23 -5.32 4.80 -15.68
CA HIS A 23 -5.92 3.54 -16.14
C HIS A 23 -7.26 3.66 -16.88
N ALA A 24 -7.80 4.87 -17.10
CA ALA A 24 -9.11 5.00 -17.75
C ALA A 24 -9.23 6.13 -18.80
N VAL A 25 -9.31 5.67 -20.06
CA VAL A 25 -10.33 6.07 -21.07
C VAL A 25 -10.12 7.37 -21.88
N ASP A 26 -10.61 7.34 -23.12
CA ASP A 26 -10.63 8.36 -24.18
C ASP A 26 -11.80 9.37 -24.04
N ALA A 27 -11.63 10.55 -24.66
CA ALA A 27 -12.36 11.79 -24.42
C ALA A 27 -13.82 11.88 -24.94
N CYS A 28 -14.74 12.23 -24.04
CA CYS A 28 -15.66 13.40 -24.08
C CYS A 28 -16.62 13.29 -22.86
N GLY A 29 -16.52 14.19 -21.87
CA GLY A 29 -17.21 14.09 -20.56
C GLY A 29 -16.28 13.97 -19.33
N GLN A 30 -14.97 13.92 -19.55
CA GLN A 30 -13.93 13.63 -18.54
C GLN A 30 -13.56 14.79 -17.60
N GLY A 31 -13.84 16.03 -17.99
CA GLY A 31 -13.40 17.21 -17.22
C GLY A 31 -13.99 17.25 -15.81
N ASP A 32 -15.27 16.87 -15.67
CA ASP A 32 -15.97 16.94 -14.39
C ASP A 32 -15.57 15.77 -13.47
N ALA A 33 -15.44 14.55 -14.00
CA ALA A 33 -15.01 13.38 -13.21
C ALA A 33 -13.56 13.51 -12.71
N LEU A 34 -12.65 13.96 -13.58
CA LEU A 34 -11.26 14.20 -13.19
C LEU A 34 -11.16 15.29 -12.11
N LYS A 35 -11.94 16.35 -12.25
CA LYS A 35 -11.99 17.42 -11.25
C LYS A 35 -12.51 16.93 -9.91
N VAL A 36 -13.56 16.11 -9.89
CA VAL A 36 -14.08 15.48 -8.66
C VAL A 36 -12.98 14.67 -7.96
N ILE A 37 -12.23 13.86 -8.73
CA ILE A 37 -11.12 13.08 -8.19
C ILE A 37 -10.05 14.01 -7.61
N GLN A 38 -9.66 15.05 -8.34
CA GLN A 38 -8.67 16.04 -7.86
C GLN A 38 -9.12 16.71 -6.57
N ASP A 39 -10.37 17.17 -6.50
CA ASP A 39 -10.95 17.82 -5.32
C ASP A 39 -11.04 16.83 -4.14
N ALA A 40 -11.38 15.56 -4.39
CA ALA A 40 -11.39 14.52 -3.36
C ALA A 40 -9.99 14.23 -2.83
N LEU A 41 -9.00 14.10 -3.71
CA LEU A 41 -7.61 13.86 -3.30
C LEU A 41 -7.03 15.07 -2.54
N ALA A 42 -7.42 16.29 -2.89
CA ALA A 42 -7.11 17.49 -2.11
C ALA A 42 -7.71 17.42 -0.70
N LEU A 43 -9.00 17.08 -0.57
CA LEU A 43 -9.64 16.88 0.74
C LEU A 43 -8.92 15.81 1.57
N ASN A 44 -8.52 14.69 0.95
CA ASN A 44 -7.75 13.65 1.63
C ASN A 44 -6.41 14.18 2.17
N SER A 45 -5.67 14.94 1.35
CA SER A 45 -4.38 15.55 1.75
C SER A 45 -4.51 16.59 2.87
N GLU A 46 -5.70 17.18 3.04
CA GLU A 46 -6.03 18.07 4.16
C GLU A 46 -6.42 17.30 5.44
N GLY A 47 -6.43 15.96 5.40
CA GLY A 47 -6.88 15.12 6.50
C GLY A 47 -8.39 15.03 6.64
N LYS A 48 -9.13 15.14 5.53
CA LYS A 48 -10.60 14.99 5.49
C LYS A 48 -11.01 13.81 4.59
N PRO A 49 -10.55 12.58 4.87
CA PRO A 49 -10.72 11.45 3.96
C PRO A 49 -12.18 11.00 3.81
N LEU A 50 -13.04 11.14 4.84
CA LEU A 50 -14.48 10.86 4.70
C LEU A 50 -15.18 11.86 3.77
N ALA A 51 -14.78 13.13 3.81
CA ALA A 51 -15.30 14.13 2.89
C ALA A 51 -14.89 13.83 1.44
N ALA A 52 -13.65 13.35 1.25
CA ALA A 52 -13.15 12.89 -0.05
C ALA A 52 -13.98 11.72 -0.60
N ILE A 53 -14.21 10.68 0.22
CA ILE A 53 -15.04 9.52 -0.14
C ILE A 53 -16.45 9.98 -0.50
N LYS A 54 -17.09 10.78 0.36
CA LYS A 54 -18.45 11.28 0.14
C LYS A 54 -18.56 12.07 -1.17
N LEU A 55 -17.55 12.88 -1.49
CA LEU A 55 -17.54 13.65 -2.73
C LEU A 55 -17.61 12.74 -3.95
N ILE A 56 -16.81 11.67 -3.99
CA ILE A 56 -16.83 10.72 -5.10
C ILE A 56 -18.14 9.90 -5.11
N GLU A 57 -18.61 9.42 -3.96
CA GLU A 57 -19.88 8.67 -3.85
C GLU A 57 -21.11 9.46 -4.31
N SER A 58 -21.06 10.80 -4.21
CA SER A 58 -22.15 11.67 -4.64
C SER A 58 -22.26 11.84 -6.16
N GLN A 59 -21.28 11.35 -6.93
CA GLN A 59 -21.24 11.47 -8.39
C GLN A 59 -21.70 10.17 -9.06
N SER A 60 -22.56 10.27 -10.08
CA SER A 60 -23.29 9.12 -10.62
C SER A 60 -22.67 8.41 -11.82
N ASN A 61 -21.54 8.89 -12.38
CA ASN A 61 -21.25 8.65 -13.81
C ASN A 61 -19.87 8.09 -14.21
N ASP A 62 -19.22 7.24 -13.40
CA ASP A 62 -18.21 6.27 -13.89
C ASP A 62 -17.91 5.21 -12.80
N GLU A 63 -18.54 4.04 -12.85
CA GLU A 63 -18.44 3.07 -11.75
C GLU A 63 -17.03 2.46 -11.59
N GLU A 64 -16.24 2.32 -12.65
CA GLU A 64 -14.99 1.55 -12.63
C GLU A 64 -13.78 2.38 -12.18
N LEU A 65 -13.57 3.59 -12.75
CA LEU A 65 -12.51 4.51 -12.32
C LEU A 65 -12.72 4.97 -10.87
N ASN A 66 -13.97 5.25 -10.50
CA ASN A 66 -14.30 5.58 -9.12
C ASN A 66 -14.00 4.40 -8.18
N SER A 67 -14.14 3.15 -8.62
CA SER A 67 -13.93 1.98 -7.76
C SER A 67 -12.49 1.81 -7.28
N GLN A 68 -11.47 2.05 -8.11
CA GLN A 68 -10.06 1.91 -7.67
C GLN A 68 -9.65 3.03 -6.70
N ILE A 69 -10.01 4.28 -7.01
CA ILE A 69 -9.74 5.43 -6.12
C ILE A 69 -10.51 5.27 -4.82
N LEU A 70 -11.80 4.92 -4.88
CA LEU A 70 -12.61 4.66 -3.70
C LEU A 70 -12.03 3.50 -2.89
N ALA A 71 -11.61 2.39 -3.51
CA ALA A 71 -10.99 1.28 -2.79
C ALA A 71 -9.74 1.75 -2.02
N THR A 72 -8.91 2.58 -2.64
CA THR A 72 -7.73 3.19 -2.00
C THR A 72 -8.12 4.13 -0.85
N LEU A 73 -9.09 5.02 -1.05
CA LEU A 73 -9.54 5.92 0.02
C LEU A 73 -10.22 5.17 1.18
N TYR A 74 -10.95 4.09 0.87
CA TYR A 74 -11.55 3.21 1.87
C TYR A 74 -10.47 2.46 2.67
N SER A 75 -9.39 2.01 2.02
CA SER A 75 -8.24 1.45 2.72
C SER A 75 -7.60 2.50 3.64
N PHE A 76 -7.48 3.75 3.18
CA PHE A 76 -6.93 4.85 3.98
C PHE A 76 -7.71 5.00 5.27
N VAL A 77 -9.05 5.06 5.24
CA VAL A 77 -9.91 5.19 6.44
C VAL A 77 -10.08 3.89 7.25
N GLY A 78 -9.37 2.83 6.90
CA GLY A 78 -9.38 1.56 7.63
C GLY A 78 -10.64 0.71 7.44
N ASP A 79 -11.44 1.01 6.42
CA ASP A 79 -12.59 0.20 5.96
C ASP A 79 -12.15 -0.76 4.84
N GLU A 80 -11.37 -1.75 5.25
CA GLU A 80 -10.78 -2.74 4.37
C GLU A 80 -11.81 -3.68 3.73
N GLN A 81 -12.96 -3.87 4.39
CA GLN A 81 -14.03 -4.66 3.80
C GLN A 81 -14.56 -3.95 2.56
N LYS A 82 -14.87 -2.66 2.68
CA LYS A 82 -15.34 -1.88 1.54
C LYS A 82 -14.28 -1.74 0.45
N ALA A 83 -13.01 -1.56 0.85
CA ALA A 83 -11.88 -1.55 -0.08
C ALA A 83 -11.79 -2.85 -0.89
N SER A 84 -11.86 -4.01 -0.21
CA SER A 84 -11.82 -5.33 -0.85
C SER A 84 -13.03 -5.57 -1.76
N GLU A 85 -14.24 -5.19 -1.34
CA GLU A 85 -15.44 -5.30 -2.16
C GLU A 85 -15.35 -4.51 -3.47
N LEU A 86 -14.76 -3.31 -3.42
CA LEU A 86 -14.54 -2.45 -4.60
C LEU A 86 -13.41 -3.00 -5.47
N HIS A 87 -12.30 -3.42 -4.87
CA HIS A 87 -11.17 -4.03 -5.58
C HIS A 87 -11.62 -5.26 -6.37
N SER A 88 -12.38 -6.17 -5.75
CA SER A 88 -12.92 -7.36 -6.42
C SER A 88 -13.95 -7.05 -7.50
N ARG A 89 -14.45 -5.82 -7.63
CA ARG A 89 -15.25 -5.40 -8.80
C ARG A 89 -14.34 -4.96 -9.94
N THR A 90 -13.32 -4.16 -9.66
CA THR A 90 -12.36 -3.65 -10.65
C THR A 90 -11.46 -4.76 -11.22
N PHE A 91 -10.96 -5.65 -10.37
CA PHE A 91 -9.94 -6.63 -10.75
C PHE A 91 -10.46 -8.07 -10.88
N ARG A 92 -11.74 -8.26 -11.22
CA ARG A 92 -12.35 -9.60 -11.43
C ARG A 92 -11.54 -10.51 -12.35
N ASN A 93 -10.89 -9.93 -13.34
CA ASN A 93 -10.11 -10.64 -14.35
C ASN A 93 -8.69 -11.05 -13.90
N ASN A 94 -8.21 -10.57 -12.75
CA ASN A 94 -6.90 -10.94 -12.19
C ASN A 94 -6.94 -12.25 -11.39
N SER A 95 -7.98 -13.03 -11.57
CA SER A 95 -8.15 -14.31 -10.90
C SER A 95 -7.53 -15.46 -11.68
N LEU A 96 -6.86 -16.36 -10.99
CA LEU A 96 -6.27 -17.56 -11.56
C LEU A 96 -6.78 -18.83 -10.88
N SER A 97 -6.94 -19.91 -11.65
CA SER A 97 -7.13 -21.25 -11.10
C SER A 97 -5.79 -21.98 -11.08
N PRO A 98 -5.34 -22.51 -9.92
CA PRO A 98 -4.10 -23.27 -9.83
C PRO A 98 -4.16 -24.55 -10.67
N PRO A 99 -3.09 -24.89 -11.42
CA PRO A 99 -3.01 -26.18 -12.11
C PRO A 99 -3.00 -27.34 -11.12
N SER A 100 -3.58 -28.49 -11.51
CA SER A 100 -3.67 -29.68 -10.64
C SER A 100 -2.32 -30.30 -10.25
N ASN A 101 -1.25 -29.99 -10.99
CA ASN A 101 0.12 -30.45 -10.73
C ASN A 101 0.96 -29.43 -9.93
N THR A 102 0.31 -28.56 -9.17
CA THR A 102 0.97 -27.60 -8.28
C THR A 102 0.65 -27.90 -6.81
N ARG A 103 1.53 -27.47 -5.91
CA ARG A 103 1.34 -27.59 -4.45
C ARG A 103 1.60 -26.25 -3.77
N PHE A 104 0.82 -25.96 -2.73
CA PHE A 104 1.04 -24.77 -1.90
C PHE A 104 2.18 -25.00 -0.90
N VAL A 105 3.02 -23.99 -0.73
CA VAL A 105 4.05 -23.91 0.33
C VAL A 105 4.04 -22.55 1.00
N PRO A 106 4.47 -22.43 2.27
CA PRO A 106 4.59 -21.14 2.94
C PRO A 106 5.43 -20.16 2.13
N ALA A 107 4.86 -18.99 1.81
CA ALA A 107 5.48 -18.01 0.92
C ALA A 107 6.79 -17.47 1.49
N MET A 108 6.78 -17.14 2.79
CA MET A 108 7.92 -16.49 3.45
C MET A 108 9.19 -17.34 3.36
N ASP A 109 9.09 -18.64 3.62
CA ASP A 109 10.25 -19.54 3.60
C ASP A 109 10.79 -19.74 2.18
N ALA A 110 9.91 -19.93 1.20
CA ALA A 110 10.29 -20.09 -0.20
C ALA A 110 10.98 -18.84 -0.77
N ILE A 111 10.41 -17.66 -0.48
CA ILE A 111 10.93 -16.38 -0.96
C ILE A 111 12.25 -16.03 -0.27
N VAL A 112 12.32 -16.13 1.06
CA VAL A 112 13.54 -15.80 1.81
C VAL A 112 14.68 -16.74 1.39
N GLY A 113 14.39 -18.02 1.15
CA GLY A 113 15.36 -18.98 0.64
C GLY A 113 16.01 -18.53 -0.67
N GLN A 114 15.22 -18.07 -1.65
CA GLN A 114 15.77 -17.56 -2.91
C GLN A 114 16.41 -16.17 -2.78
N ALA A 115 15.95 -15.34 -1.86
CA ALA A 115 16.47 -13.99 -1.65
C ALA A 115 17.93 -13.97 -1.12
N LEU A 116 18.41 -15.08 -0.54
CA LEU A 116 19.79 -15.18 -0.03
C LEU A 116 20.84 -14.94 -1.13
N ASP A 117 20.58 -15.46 -2.34
CA ASP A 117 21.47 -15.37 -3.50
C ASP A 117 21.18 -14.16 -4.39
N ARG A 118 20.38 -13.21 -3.88
CA ARG A 118 19.89 -12.06 -4.64
C ARG A 118 20.33 -10.76 -3.97
N ARG A 119 20.69 -9.77 -4.81
CA ARG A 119 21.06 -8.42 -4.35
C ARG A 119 19.85 -7.49 -4.29
N ILE A 120 18.92 -7.65 -5.22
CA ILE A 120 17.71 -6.83 -5.31
C ILE A 120 16.52 -7.75 -5.13
N VAL A 121 15.63 -7.40 -4.21
CA VAL A 121 14.31 -8.03 -4.06
C VAL A 121 13.28 -6.95 -4.33
N ILE A 122 12.32 -7.23 -5.21
CA ILE A 122 11.24 -6.30 -5.57
C ILE A 122 9.92 -6.99 -5.26
N VAL A 123 9.10 -6.37 -4.43
CA VAL A 123 7.79 -6.89 -4.02
C VAL A 123 6.74 -5.83 -4.30
N ASN A 124 5.66 -6.21 -4.99
CA ASN A 124 4.58 -5.28 -5.29
C ASN A 124 3.50 -5.25 -4.19
N GLU A 125 2.56 -4.32 -4.29
CA GLU A 125 1.29 -4.32 -3.58
C GLU A 125 0.16 -3.79 -4.48
N SER A 126 -1.08 -4.13 -4.11
CA SER A 126 -2.26 -3.32 -4.43
C SER A 126 -2.41 -2.23 -3.38
N HIS A 127 -2.61 -0.98 -3.79
CA HIS A 127 -2.66 0.18 -2.87
C HIS A 127 -3.87 0.19 -1.92
N ASP A 128 -4.88 -0.61 -2.24
CA ASP A 128 -6.11 -0.79 -1.48
C ASP A 128 -6.10 -2.02 -0.54
N ALA A 129 -4.98 -2.77 -0.48
CA ALA A 129 -4.89 -4.02 0.28
C ALA A 129 -3.83 -3.95 1.41
N PRO A 130 -4.15 -3.39 2.59
CA PRO A 130 -3.22 -3.24 3.72
C PRO A 130 -2.54 -4.53 4.19
N GLN A 131 -3.13 -5.70 3.94
CA GLN A 131 -2.53 -7.00 4.26
C GLN A 131 -1.18 -7.22 3.54
N HIS A 132 -1.03 -6.66 2.34
CA HIS A 132 0.23 -6.74 1.58
C HIS A 132 1.38 -6.04 2.31
N ARG A 133 1.09 -4.88 2.94
CA ARG A 133 2.08 -4.09 3.69
C ARG A 133 2.58 -4.84 4.91
N GLN A 134 1.68 -5.57 5.58
CA GLN A 134 2.08 -6.46 6.67
C GLN A 134 3.00 -7.58 6.20
N PHE A 135 2.69 -8.22 5.07
CA PHE A 135 3.57 -9.25 4.50
C PHE A 135 4.94 -8.69 4.12
N ILE A 136 4.98 -7.50 3.53
CA ILE A 136 6.23 -6.82 3.18
C ILE A 136 7.05 -6.49 4.44
N LEU A 137 6.42 -6.05 5.54
CA LEU A 137 7.14 -5.82 6.80
C LEU A 137 7.73 -7.11 7.37
N GLN A 138 7.01 -8.23 7.29
CA GLN A 138 7.53 -9.54 7.70
C GLN A 138 8.71 -9.97 6.81
N LEU A 139 8.60 -9.77 5.50
CA LEU A 139 9.68 -10.03 4.56
C LEU A 139 10.91 -9.16 4.87
N ALA A 140 10.72 -7.85 5.06
CA ALA A 140 11.78 -6.92 5.45
C ALA A 140 12.47 -7.34 6.75
N THR A 141 11.71 -7.81 7.75
CA THR A 141 12.27 -8.33 9.01
C THR A 141 13.23 -9.50 8.76
N LYS A 142 12.84 -10.46 7.91
CA LYS A 142 13.69 -11.62 7.55
C LYS A 142 14.89 -11.20 6.69
N LEU A 143 14.69 -10.31 5.73
CA LEU A 143 15.73 -9.85 4.81
C LEU A 143 16.76 -8.96 5.51
N ARG A 144 16.38 -8.19 6.53
CA ARG A 144 17.32 -7.37 7.31
C ARG A 144 18.44 -8.21 7.91
N GLY A 145 18.10 -9.38 8.47
CA GLY A 145 19.05 -10.35 9.01
C GLY A 145 19.98 -10.95 7.95
N ASN A 146 19.63 -10.84 6.66
CA ASN A 146 20.39 -11.36 5.52
C ASN A 146 21.13 -10.26 4.74
N GLY A 147 21.42 -9.13 5.40
CA GLY A 147 22.29 -8.07 4.88
C GLY A 147 21.58 -7.05 3.98
N PHE A 148 20.25 -7.10 3.84
CA PHE A 148 19.51 -6.01 3.21
C PHE A 148 19.58 -4.77 4.10
N GLN A 149 20.01 -3.65 3.53
CA GLN A 149 20.29 -2.41 4.28
C GLN A 149 19.44 -1.22 3.80
N TYR A 150 18.99 -1.25 2.55
CA TYR A 150 18.17 -0.20 1.96
C TYR A 150 16.77 -0.71 1.70
N TYR A 151 15.80 0.17 1.96
CA TYR A 151 14.40 -0.06 1.64
C TYR A 151 13.93 1.11 0.77
N ALA A 152 13.61 0.81 -0.48
CA ALA A 152 13.03 1.76 -1.40
C ALA A 152 11.51 1.70 -1.31
N PHE A 153 10.89 2.83 -0.97
CA PHE A 153 9.45 2.95 -0.82
C PHE A 153 8.88 3.66 -2.05
N GLU A 154 7.85 3.07 -2.66
CA GLU A 154 6.95 3.85 -3.48
C GLU A 154 6.30 4.96 -2.64
N THR A 155 5.89 6.04 -3.30
CA THR A 155 5.14 7.16 -2.73
C THR A 155 5.93 8.19 -1.94
N LEU A 156 7.11 7.86 -1.40
CA LEU A 156 7.82 8.80 -0.53
C LEU A 156 8.14 10.10 -1.27
N SER A 157 7.75 11.22 -0.67
CA SER A 157 7.89 12.57 -1.20
C SER A 157 8.66 13.52 -0.27
N GLU A 158 9.28 12.99 0.78
CA GLU A 158 10.11 13.74 1.72
C GLU A 158 11.57 13.28 1.71
N ASP A 159 12.43 14.04 2.37
CA ASP A 159 13.83 13.66 2.54
C ASP A 159 13.97 12.40 3.43
N SER A 160 14.77 11.44 2.94
CA SER A 160 14.96 10.14 3.60
C SER A 160 15.65 10.25 4.97
N GLN A 161 16.55 11.22 5.16
CA GLN A 161 17.22 11.44 6.44
C GLN A 161 16.26 12.06 7.45
N LEU A 162 15.46 13.05 7.04
CA LEU A 162 14.43 13.64 7.91
C LEU A 162 13.41 12.60 8.37
N LEU A 163 12.95 11.73 7.47
CA LEU A 163 12.06 10.62 7.84
C LEU A 163 12.72 9.68 8.84
N LYS A 164 13.98 9.30 8.61
CA LYS A 164 14.72 8.39 9.48
C LYS A 164 14.97 8.97 10.88
N GLU A 165 15.36 10.23 10.97
CA GLU A 165 15.60 10.93 12.24
C GLU A 165 14.33 11.10 13.05
N ARG A 166 13.21 11.39 12.38
CA ARG A 166 11.90 11.52 13.01
C ARG A 166 11.33 10.17 13.45
N GLY A 167 11.57 9.11 12.68
CA GLY A 167 11.19 7.73 13.02
C GLY A 167 9.75 7.35 12.68
N TYR A 168 8.92 8.29 12.21
CA TYR A 168 7.52 8.06 11.89
C TYR A 168 7.03 8.92 10.70
N PRO A 169 6.00 8.45 9.97
CA PRO A 169 5.44 9.18 8.84
C PRO A 169 4.48 10.29 9.26
N LEU A 170 4.49 11.35 8.46
CA LEU A 170 3.55 12.45 8.49
C LEU A 170 2.58 12.31 7.31
N ARG A 171 1.48 13.05 7.35
CA ARG A 171 0.56 13.16 6.20
C ARG A 171 1.25 13.64 4.91
N SER A 172 2.36 14.38 5.02
CA SER A 172 3.17 14.84 3.90
C SER A 172 4.26 13.86 3.44
N THR A 173 4.41 12.71 4.10
CA THR A 173 5.47 11.72 3.79
C THR A 173 5.32 11.12 2.40
N GLY A 174 4.08 10.95 1.94
CA GLY A 174 3.77 10.40 0.63
C GLY A 174 2.28 10.06 0.52
N PHE A 175 1.78 9.94 -0.70
CA PHE A 175 0.34 9.80 -0.95
C PHE A 175 -0.25 8.52 -0.34
N TYR A 176 0.39 7.36 -0.53
CA TYR A 176 -0.08 6.08 0.04
C TYR A 176 0.29 5.91 1.52
N SER A 177 1.24 6.70 2.01
CA SER A 177 1.76 6.58 3.39
C SER A 177 0.76 7.00 4.46
N VAL A 178 -0.33 7.69 4.08
CA VAL A 178 -1.40 8.13 5.00
C VAL A 178 -2.31 7.00 5.48
N GLU A 179 -2.20 5.81 4.88
CA GLU A 179 -2.89 4.61 5.35
C GLU A 179 -2.18 4.04 6.58
N PRO A 180 -2.91 3.66 7.66
CA PRO A 180 -2.31 3.23 8.92
C PRO A 180 -1.32 2.08 8.81
N MET A 181 -1.60 1.02 8.04
CA MET A 181 -0.67 -0.11 7.88
C MET A 181 0.57 0.24 7.06
N PHE A 182 0.49 1.17 6.10
CA PHE A 182 1.68 1.77 5.48
C PHE A 182 2.46 2.56 6.52
N GLY A 183 1.76 3.30 7.37
CA GLY A 183 2.38 4.03 8.47
C GLY A 183 3.18 3.12 9.40
N GLU A 184 2.57 2.01 9.81
CA GLU A 184 3.22 0.96 10.61
C GLU A 184 4.35 0.25 9.86
N LEU A 185 4.23 0.04 8.55
CA LEU A 185 5.32 -0.48 7.71
C LEU A 185 6.54 0.46 7.74
N ILE A 186 6.34 1.77 7.56
CA ILE A 186 7.41 2.77 7.64
C ILE A 186 8.07 2.72 9.03
N ARG A 187 7.28 2.81 10.11
CA ARG A 187 7.81 2.72 11.49
C ARG A 187 8.61 1.44 11.71
N GLY A 188 8.07 0.30 11.26
CA GLY A 188 8.69 -1.01 11.38
C GLY A 188 10.02 -1.10 10.64
N VAL A 189 10.06 -0.67 9.37
CA VAL A 189 11.27 -0.68 8.54
C VAL A 189 12.35 0.23 9.13
N LEU A 190 11.99 1.43 9.61
CA LEU A 190 12.94 2.33 10.29
C LEU A 190 13.46 1.72 11.59
N LYS A 191 12.59 1.10 12.40
CA LYS A 191 12.97 0.40 13.64
C LYS A 191 13.91 -0.78 13.39
N LEU A 192 13.75 -1.49 12.26
CA LEU A 192 14.69 -2.53 11.81
C LEU A 192 16.06 -1.97 11.36
N GLY A 193 16.20 -0.64 11.26
CA GLY A 193 17.44 0.04 10.91
C GLY A 193 17.72 0.05 9.41
N TYR A 194 16.70 -0.08 8.57
CA TYR A 194 16.85 0.17 7.13
C TYR A 194 17.15 1.65 6.87
N SER A 195 17.88 1.91 5.80
CA SER A 195 18.00 3.25 5.22
C SER A 195 16.90 3.44 4.18
N PRO A 196 15.93 4.34 4.41
CA PRO A 196 14.87 4.61 3.44
C PRO A 196 15.46 5.22 2.17
N VAL A 197 14.88 4.89 1.02
CA VAL A 197 15.24 5.43 -0.28
C VAL A 197 14.00 5.94 -0.98
N VAL A 198 13.97 7.24 -1.25
CA VAL A 198 12.99 7.87 -2.13
C VAL A 198 13.40 7.59 -3.57
N TYR A 199 12.49 7.08 -4.39
CA TYR A 199 12.77 6.87 -5.82
C TYR A 199 11.76 7.54 -6.76
N GLU A 200 10.69 8.13 -6.24
CA GLU A 200 9.63 8.72 -7.06
C GLU A 200 10.13 9.76 -8.06
N ASP A 201 9.42 9.83 -9.20
CA ASP A 201 9.58 10.91 -10.15
C ASP A 201 8.67 12.08 -9.78
N PHE A 202 9.29 13.23 -9.46
CA PHE A 202 8.59 14.47 -9.17
C PHE A 202 8.47 15.39 -10.38
N SER A 203 8.93 14.94 -11.56
CA SER A 203 8.80 15.69 -12.80
C SER A 203 7.34 15.73 -13.25
N ASN A 204 6.86 16.90 -13.68
CA ASN A 204 5.51 17.07 -14.20
C ASN A 204 5.54 17.22 -15.72
N ASN A 205 6.08 16.21 -16.41
CA ASN A 205 6.42 16.24 -17.83
C ASN A 205 5.51 15.32 -18.67
N SER A 206 4.21 15.24 -18.37
CA SER A 206 3.30 14.43 -19.19
C SER A 206 3.24 14.94 -20.63
N THR A 207 3.38 14.01 -21.58
CA THR A 207 3.23 14.30 -23.01
C THR A 207 1.78 14.08 -23.49
N GLY A 208 0.87 13.74 -22.58
CA GLY A 208 -0.48 13.26 -22.91
C GLY A 208 -0.50 11.88 -23.59
N ASN A 209 0.64 11.18 -23.67
CA ASN A 209 0.72 9.82 -24.22
C ASN A 209 1.07 8.85 -23.11
N GLN A 210 0.07 8.10 -22.64
CA GLN A 210 0.19 7.16 -21.52
C GLN A 210 1.42 6.25 -21.58
N ILE A 211 1.72 5.62 -22.73
CA ILE A 211 2.84 4.68 -22.85
C ILE A 211 4.19 5.41 -22.78
N THR A 212 4.29 6.60 -23.39
CA THR A 212 5.49 7.44 -23.29
C THR A 212 5.70 7.93 -21.85
N ASP A 213 4.62 8.36 -21.19
CA ASP A 213 4.65 8.89 -19.83
C ASP A 213 5.04 7.80 -18.82
N ILE A 214 4.45 6.61 -18.93
CA ILE A 214 4.85 5.44 -18.11
C ILE A 214 6.34 5.16 -18.30
N ASN A 215 6.81 5.01 -19.53
CA ASN A 215 8.23 4.69 -19.77
C ASN A 215 9.18 5.75 -19.21
N SER A 216 8.83 7.04 -19.36
CA SER A 216 9.64 8.14 -18.83
C SER A 216 9.70 8.11 -17.29
N ARG A 217 8.57 7.85 -16.63
CA ARG A 217 8.50 7.68 -15.18
C ARG A 217 9.34 6.49 -14.71
N GLU A 218 9.16 5.32 -15.30
CA GLU A 218 9.91 4.12 -14.91
C GLU A 218 11.42 4.32 -15.08
N GLU A 219 11.82 5.08 -16.10
CA GLU A 219 13.23 5.43 -16.34
C GLU A 219 13.78 6.38 -15.27
N ALA A 220 13.05 7.44 -14.93
CA ALA A 220 13.43 8.38 -13.89
C ALA A 220 13.50 7.70 -12.51
N GLN A 221 12.51 6.85 -12.19
CA GLN A 221 12.49 6.08 -10.95
C GLN A 221 13.67 5.09 -10.86
N CYS A 222 14.01 4.41 -11.95
CA CYS A 222 15.19 3.55 -12.02
C CYS A 222 16.48 4.36 -11.84
N ALA A 223 16.62 5.50 -12.53
CA ALA A 223 17.79 6.36 -12.44
C ALA A 223 18.02 6.85 -10.99
N ASN A 224 16.95 7.22 -10.30
CA ASN A 224 16.98 7.62 -8.89
C ASN A 224 17.52 6.49 -7.99
N LEU A 225 17.09 5.24 -8.18
CA LEU A 225 17.59 4.08 -7.41
C LEU A 225 19.07 3.80 -7.69
N VAL A 226 19.48 3.89 -8.95
CA VAL A 226 20.88 3.73 -9.35
C VAL A 226 21.76 4.80 -8.70
N GLU A 227 21.37 6.07 -8.82
CA GLU A 227 22.12 7.19 -8.25
C GLU A 227 22.20 7.09 -6.71
N ARG A 228 21.07 6.83 -6.05
CA ARG A 228 20.99 6.91 -4.58
C ARG A 228 21.56 5.69 -3.88
N VAL A 229 21.60 4.53 -4.55
CA VAL A 229 22.00 3.24 -3.97
C VAL A 229 23.10 2.56 -4.80
N LEU A 230 22.77 2.09 -6.01
CA LEU A 230 23.59 1.09 -6.72
C LEU A 230 24.94 1.64 -7.21
N SER A 231 25.01 2.93 -7.54
CA SER A 231 26.24 3.60 -7.97
C SER A 231 27.23 3.84 -6.83
N LYS A 232 26.74 3.91 -5.58
CA LYS A 232 27.58 4.11 -4.38
C LYS A 232 28.24 2.81 -3.96
N ASP A 233 27.48 1.71 -4.03
CA ASP A 233 27.97 0.36 -3.82
C ASP A 233 27.13 -0.65 -4.62
N PRO A 234 27.66 -1.23 -5.70
CA PRO A 234 26.91 -2.17 -6.53
C PRO A 234 26.63 -3.51 -5.84
N ASN A 235 27.28 -3.80 -4.69
CA ASN A 235 27.07 -5.03 -3.93
C ASN A 235 26.02 -4.89 -2.82
N THR A 236 25.51 -3.69 -2.59
CA THR A 236 24.51 -3.44 -1.58
C THR A 236 23.22 -4.23 -1.86
N LYS A 237 22.63 -4.77 -0.79
CA LYS A 237 21.33 -5.45 -0.86
C LYS A 237 20.18 -4.48 -0.61
N LEU A 238 19.24 -4.46 -1.56
CA LEU A 238 18.13 -3.50 -1.66
C LEU A 238 16.79 -4.25 -1.72
N LEU A 239 15.86 -3.86 -0.85
CA LEU A 239 14.45 -4.24 -0.95
C LEU A 239 13.68 -3.07 -1.57
N VAL A 240 12.96 -3.32 -2.67
CA VAL A 240 12.14 -2.34 -3.38
C VAL A 240 10.68 -2.71 -3.24
N HIS A 241 9.89 -1.80 -2.66
CA HIS A 241 8.44 -1.92 -2.52
C HIS A 241 7.78 -1.05 -3.58
N VAL A 242 6.97 -1.68 -4.44
CA VAL A 242 6.35 -1.04 -5.60
C VAL A 242 4.86 -1.34 -5.70
N GLY A 243 4.15 -0.68 -6.61
CA GLY A 243 2.74 -0.89 -6.89
C GLY A 243 2.60 -1.78 -8.11
N HIS A 244 1.66 -2.74 -8.07
CA HIS A 244 1.20 -3.51 -9.23
C HIS A 244 2.31 -3.92 -10.22
N ASP A 245 2.33 -3.34 -11.43
CA ASP A 245 3.12 -3.79 -12.57
C ASP A 245 4.60 -3.39 -12.53
N HIS A 246 5.00 -2.48 -11.63
CA HIS A 246 6.40 -2.05 -11.48
C HIS A 246 7.37 -3.22 -11.21
N VAL A 247 6.86 -4.35 -10.71
CA VAL A 247 7.61 -5.58 -10.39
C VAL A 247 7.99 -6.43 -11.62
N MET A 248 7.45 -6.12 -12.79
CA MET A 248 7.64 -6.93 -14.00
C MET A 248 9.05 -6.80 -14.60
N GLU A 249 9.73 -7.94 -14.76
CA GLU A 249 11.10 -8.00 -15.30
C GLU A 249 11.17 -7.98 -16.82
N THR A 250 10.08 -8.31 -17.50
CA THR A 250 10.03 -8.38 -18.95
C THR A 250 9.16 -7.28 -19.54
N PRO A 251 9.59 -6.65 -20.66
CA PRO A 251 8.77 -5.66 -21.33
C PRO A 251 7.44 -6.23 -21.80
N ARG A 252 6.40 -5.38 -21.80
CA ARG A 252 5.07 -5.75 -22.31
C ARG A 252 4.68 -4.91 -23.50
N LYS A 253 4.01 -5.54 -24.46
CA LYS A 253 3.48 -4.84 -25.63
C LYS A 253 2.03 -4.46 -25.40
N VAL A 254 1.76 -3.16 -25.40
CA VAL A 254 0.41 -2.59 -25.33
C VAL A 254 0.19 -1.75 -26.59
N ARG A 255 -0.84 -2.07 -27.37
CA ARG A 255 -1.16 -1.38 -28.64
C ARG A 255 0.05 -1.26 -29.58
N GLY A 256 0.87 -2.31 -29.64
CA GLY A 256 2.07 -2.37 -30.49
C GLY A 256 3.30 -1.60 -29.97
N LYS A 257 3.17 -0.85 -28.86
CA LYS A 257 4.29 -0.17 -28.19
C LYS A 257 4.74 -0.95 -26.97
N GLU A 258 6.02 -0.83 -26.65
CA GLU A 258 6.62 -1.48 -25.49
C GLU A 258 6.50 -0.61 -24.23
N ILE A 259 6.14 -1.23 -23.12
CA ILE A 259 6.26 -0.68 -21.76
C ILE A 259 7.33 -1.48 -21.04
N ARG A 260 8.32 -0.76 -20.48
CA ARG A 260 9.36 -1.33 -19.63
C ARG A 260 9.20 -0.82 -18.20
N TRP A 261 8.80 -1.72 -17.31
CA TRP A 261 8.58 -1.45 -15.88
C TRP A 261 9.89 -1.37 -15.10
N LEU A 262 9.81 -0.86 -13.87
CA LEU A 262 10.94 -0.55 -12.99
C LEU A 262 11.86 -1.76 -12.78
N ALA A 263 11.31 -2.93 -12.50
CA ALA A 263 12.09 -4.15 -12.32
C ALA A 263 12.89 -4.54 -13.57
N ALA A 264 12.30 -4.47 -14.76
CA ALA A 264 12.99 -4.70 -16.03
C ALA A 264 14.16 -3.72 -16.24
N ARG A 265 13.99 -2.46 -15.83
CA ARG A 265 15.02 -1.43 -15.96
C ARG A 265 16.13 -1.59 -14.92
N LEU A 266 15.78 -1.94 -13.67
CA LEU A 266 16.75 -2.24 -12.62
C LEU A 266 17.58 -3.48 -12.93
N LYS A 267 16.98 -4.51 -13.54
CA LYS A 267 17.68 -5.69 -14.03
C LYS A 267 18.81 -5.30 -15.00
N ASP A 268 18.49 -4.51 -16.02
CA ASP A 268 19.46 -4.01 -16.98
C ASP A 268 20.51 -3.10 -16.33
N ALA A 269 20.09 -2.13 -15.52
CA ALA A 269 20.98 -1.14 -14.93
C ALA A 269 21.95 -1.72 -13.88
N SER A 270 21.52 -2.75 -13.15
CA SER A 270 22.34 -3.41 -12.13
C SER A 270 23.19 -4.56 -12.67
N GLY A 271 22.85 -5.09 -13.86
CA GLY A 271 23.43 -6.32 -14.39
C GLY A 271 23.16 -7.55 -13.51
N THR A 272 22.10 -7.52 -12.69
CA THR A 272 21.70 -8.64 -11.81
C THR A 272 20.31 -9.12 -12.12
N ASP A 273 20.08 -10.39 -11.82
CA ASP A 273 18.75 -10.95 -11.74
C ASP A 273 18.12 -10.53 -10.39
N PRO A 274 17.13 -9.61 -10.35
CA PRO A 274 16.38 -9.35 -9.13
C PRO A 274 15.55 -10.59 -8.75
N LEU A 275 15.10 -10.66 -7.50
CA LEU A 275 13.99 -11.55 -7.12
C LEU A 275 12.70 -10.73 -7.15
N THR A 276 11.72 -11.13 -7.94
CA THR A 276 10.48 -10.39 -8.13
C THR A 276 9.25 -11.13 -7.62
N ILE A 277 8.45 -10.45 -6.80
CA ILE A 277 7.36 -11.06 -6.03
C ILE A 277 6.09 -10.27 -6.29
N ASP A 278 5.14 -10.91 -6.96
CA ASP A 278 3.77 -10.43 -7.06
C ASP A 278 2.94 -10.93 -5.89
N GLN A 279 2.07 -10.08 -5.34
CA GLN A 279 1.04 -10.44 -4.39
C GLN A 279 -0.33 -9.79 -4.71
N THR A 280 -0.48 -9.24 -5.91
CA THR A 280 -1.72 -8.57 -6.36
C THR A 280 -2.67 -9.50 -7.11
N THR A 281 -2.20 -10.71 -7.45
CA THR A 281 -3.01 -11.72 -8.11
C THR A 281 -3.89 -12.48 -7.12
N GLN A 282 -5.18 -12.58 -7.44
CA GLN A 282 -6.13 -13.36 -6.64
C GLN A 282 -6.23 -14.80 -7.17
N ILE A 283 -6.48 -15.77 -6.30
CA ILE A 283 -6.86 -17.12 -6.74
C ILE A 283 -8.38 -17.27 -6.75
N GLN A 284 -8.91 -17.69 -7.90
CA GLN A 284 -10.23 -18.31 -8.00
C GLN A 284 -10.08 -19.83 -7.85
N HIS A 285 -10.37 -20.31 -6.64
CA HIS A 285 -10.58 -21.74 -6.42
C HIS A 285 -12.04 -22.08 -6.73
N ARG A 286 -12.24 -23.20 -7.43
CA ARG A 286 -13.58 -23.66 -7.84
C ARG A 286 -14.49 -24.04 -6.66
N ASP A 287 -13.94 -24.14 -5.43
CA ASP A 287 -14.64 -24.36 -4.17
C ASP A 287 -13.86 -23.67 -3.01
N ASP A 288 -14.06 -22.38 -2.73
CA ASP A 288 -13.65 -21.60 -1.51
C ASP A 288 -12.29 -21.90 -0.80
N ALA A 289 -11.27 -22.38 -1.49
CA ALA A 289 -10.03 -22.87 -0.87
C ALA A 289 -9.07 -21.78 -0.34
N THR A 290 -9.36 -20.49 -0.53
CA THR A 290 -8.65 -19.40 0.19
C THR A 290 -8.91 -19.42 1.70
N ASN A 291 -9.88 -20.21 2.16
CA ASN A 291 -10.13 -20.54 3.56
C ASN A 291 -9.28 -21.71 4.10
N GLN A 292 -8.44 -22.36 3.29
CA GLN A 292 -7.71 -23.58 3.68
C GLN A 292 -6.33 -23.33 4.30
N PHE A 293 -5.78 -22.13 4.14
CA PHE A 293 -4.50 -21.74 4.74
C PHE A 293 -4.68 -20.51 5.63
N ASP A 294 -3.87 -20.43 6.69
CA ASP A 294 -3.88 -19.37 7.70
C ASP A 294 -2.73 -18.36 7.53
N GLN A 295 -1.85 -18.62 6.57
CA GLN A 295 -0.66 -17.84 6.24
C GLN A 295 -0.50 -17.66 4.71
N PRO A 296 0.26 -16.66 4.24
CA PRO A 296 0.51 -16.46 2.82
C PRO A 296 1.27 -17.64 2.19
N MET A 297 0.84 -18.06 1.00
CA MET A 297 1.36 -19.22 0.30
C MET A 297 1.87 -18.87 -1.11
N VAL A 298 2.78 -19.66 -1.66
CA VAL A 298 3.13 -19.68 -3.09
C VAL A 298 2.85 -21.07 -3.67
N LEU A 299 2.72 -21.17 -4.98
CA LEU A 299 2.56 -22.44 -5.68
C LEU A 299 3.89 -22.90 -6.26
N LEU A 300 4.24 -24.16 -6.06
CA LEU A 300 5.33 -24.82 -6.77
C LEU A 300 4.78 -25.87 -7.73
N ASP A 301 5.40 -26.00 -8.90
CA ASP A 301 5.13 -27.07 -9.85
C ASP A 301 5.80 -28.40 -9.44
N ALA A 302 5.57 -29.45 -10.23
CA ALA A 302 6.13 -30.79 -9.98
C ALA A 302 7.66 -30.86 -10.00
N ASN A 303 8.35 -29.82 -10.49
CA ASN A 303 9.81 -29.71 -10.50
C ASN A 303 10.33 -28.78 -9.40
N GLU A 304 9.49 -28.43 -8.41
CA GLU A 304 9.83 -27.52 -7.31
C GLU A 304 10.12 -26.08 -7.79
N LYS A 305 9.67 -25.71 -8.99
CA LYS A 305 9.77 -24.34 -9.49
C LYS A 305 8.50 -23.57 -9.16
N SER A 306 8.64 -22.30 -8.79
CA SER A 306 7.51 -21.40 -8.58
C SER A 306 6.60 -21.34 -9.82
N PHE A 307 5.30 -21.56 -9.59
CA PHE A 307 4.28 -21.38 -10.60
C PHE A 307 3.78 -19.93 -10.58
N VAL A 308 3.84 -19.30 -11.75
CA VAL A 308 3.36 -17.94 -11.99
C VAL A 308 2.44 -17.97 -13.21
N GLY A 309 1.22 -17.45 -13.04
CA GLY A 309 0.20 -17.43 -14.08
C GLY A 309 -0.31 -16.04 -14.42
N GLY A 310 -1.26 -15.99 -15.35
CA GLY A 310 -1.99 -14.77 -15.69
C GLY A 310 -1.13 -13.63 -16.21
N HIS A 311 -1.45 -12.43 -15.75
CA HIS A 311 -0.83 -11.16 -16.12
C HIS A 311 0.68 -11.11 -15.83
N PHE A 312 1.14 -11.84 -14.82
CA PHE A 312 2.54 -11.88 -14.41
C PHE A 312 3.31 -13.11 -14.93
N LYS A 313 2.68 -13.99 -15.74
CA LYS A 313 3.32 -15.19 -16.29
C LYS A 313 4.60 -14.86 -17.05
N GLY A 314 5.73 -15.39 -16.57
CA GLY A 314 7.04 -15.21 -17.19
C GLY A 314 7.65 -13.81 -17.02
N THR A 315 7.15 -13.03 -16.07
CA THR A 315 7.68 -11.69 -15.77
C THR A 315 7.96 -11.46 -14.28
N VAL A 316 7.57 -12.40 -13.40
CA VAL A 316 7.98 -12.43 -11.99
C VAL A 316 8.42 -13.83 -11.54
N ASP A 317 9.13 -13.92 -10.42
CA ASP A 317 9.60 -15.19 -9.84
C ASP A 317 8.54 -15.86 -8.94
N PHE A 318 7.80 -15.09 -8.15
CA PHE A 318 6.80 -15.61 -7.22
C PHE A 318 5.46 -14.89 -7.34
N GLN A 319 4.37 -15.64 -7.10
CA GLN A 319 3.04 -15.11 -6.82
C GLN A 319 2.59 -15.56 -5.44
N VAL A 320 2.38 -14.61 -4.55
CA VAL A 320 1.93 -14.82 -3.18
C VAL A 320 0.41 -14.73 -3.15
N TYR A 321 -0.18 -15.71 -2.48
CA TYR A 321 -1.60 -15.83 -2.29
C TYR A 321 -1.91 -15.67 -0.81
N HIS A 322 -2.65 -14.61 -0.52
CA HIS A 322 -3.06 -14.29 0.85
C HIS A 322 -4.30 -15.07 1.26
N PRO A 323 -4.37 -15.53 2.51
CA PRO A 323 -5.56 -16.20 3.02
C PRO A 323 -6.73 -15.23 3.06
N ALA A 324 -7.96 -15.74 2.87
CA ALA A 324 -9.15 -14.92 2.93
C ALA A 324 -9.27 -14.23 4.30
N ALA A 325 -9.66 -12.96 4.28
CA ALA A 325 -9.90 -12.21 5.50
C ALA A 325 -11.22 -12.65 6.15
N ARG A 326 -11.13 -13.28 7.33
CA ARG A 326 -12.27 -13.39 8.25
C ARG A 326 -12.45 -12.05 8.98
N ILE A 327 -13.67 -11.75 9.42
CA ILE A 327 -13.95 -10.54 10.20
C ILE A 327 -14.11 -10.91 11.68
N GLU A 328 -13.35 -10.23 12.54
CA GLU A 328 -13.43 -10.32 13.99
C GLU A 328 -13.44 -8.91 14.58
N PHE A 329 -14.35 -8.65 15.54
CA PHE A 329 -14.54 -7.31 16.12
C PHE A 329 -14.76 -6.20 15.07
N GLY A 330 -15.40 -6.54 13.95
CA GLY A 330 -15.64 -5.63 12.83
C GLY A 330 -14.41 -5.28 12.00
N ARG A 331 -13.26 -5.96 12.20
CA ARG A 331 -12.02 -5.73 11.45
C ARG A 331 -11.49 -7.04 10.84
N PRO A 332 -10.62 -6.99 9.82
CA PRO A 332 -9.97 -8.19 9.30
C PRO A 332 -9.13 -8.91 10.37
N ALA A 333 -9.45 -10.18 10.61
CA ALA A 333 -8.85 -11.02 11.64
C ALA A 333 -7.34 -11.24 11.46
N TRP A 334 -6.81 -11.02 10.24
CA TRP A 334 -5.37 -11.10 10.01
C TRP A 334 -4.58 -10.05 10.78
N LYS A 335 -5.17 -8.89 11.12
CA LYS A 335 -4.52 -7.89 11.97
C LYS A 335 -4.23 -8.44 13.36
N LEU A 336 -5.12 -9.26 13.91
CA LEU A 336 -4.95 -9.88 15.23
C LEU A 336 -3.91 -11.01 15.25
N ARG A 337 -3.45 -11.46 14.08
CA ARG A 337 -2.33 -12.40 13.95
C ARG A 337 -0.97 -11.70 13.93
N ILE A 338 -0.94 -10.38 13.88
CA ILE A 338 0.29 -9.61 14.04
C ILE A 338 0.63 -9.58 15.52
N ASP A 339 1.84 -9.98 15.85
CA ASP A 339 2.35 -9.95 17.22
C ASP A 339 2.11 -8.57 17.86
N ASP A 340 1.74 -8.57 19.12
CA ASP A 340 1.42 -7.40 19.95
C ASP A 340 0.20 -6.56 19.55
N LEU A 341 -0.51 -6.83 18.44
CA LEU A 341 -1.79 -6.15 18.18
C LEU A 341 -2.91 -6.75 19.05
N VAL A 342 -3.75 -5.88 19.61
CA VAL A 342 -4.93 -6.23 20.41
C VAL A 342 -6.15 -5.47 19.92
N SER A 343 -7.33 -6.08 20.08
CA SER A 343 -8.60 -5.36 19.91
C SER A 343 -8.85 -4.46 21.13
N VAL A 344 -9.19 -3.20 20.85
CA VAL A 344 -9.53 -2.18 21.84
C VAL A 344 -10.92 -1.65 21.51
N PRO A 345 -11.94 -1.96 22.33
CA PRO A 345 -13.30 -1.47 22.14
C PRO A 345 -13.36 0.06 22.20
N LEU A 346 -14.21 0.65 21.35
CA LEU A 346 -14.42 2.11 21.35
C LEU A 346 -15.11 2.57 22.65
N PRO A 347 -14.63 3.65 23.28
CA PRO A 347 -15.31 4.26 24.42
C PRO A 347 -16.78 4.58 24.11
N THR A 348 -17.69 4.28 25.05
CA THR A 348 -19.16 4.36 24.84
C THR A 348 -19.67 5.76 24.53
N GLN A 349 -18.91 6.80 24.88
CA GLN A 349 -19.24 8.20 24.59
C GLN A 349 -19.03 8.59 23.11
N ILE A 350 -18.31 7.78 22.33
CA ILE A 350 -18.16 8.01 20.89
C ILE A 350 -19.44 7.52 20.20
N THR A 351 -20.15 8.44 19.53
CA THR A 351 -21.38 8.18 18.80
C THR A 351 -21.31 8.67 17.36
N ALA A 352 -22.04 8.03 16.45
CA ALA A 352 -22.07 8.37 15.02
C ALA A 352 -23.07 9.50 14.69
N ASN A 353 -24.03 9.78 15.59
CA ASN A 353 -25.02 10.87 15.50
C ASN A 353 -25.66 11.03 14.09
N SER A 354 -26.24 9.94 13.57
CA SER A 354 -26.94 9.84 12.27
C SER A 354 -26.08 9.95 11.00
N GLY A 355 -24.74 9.84 11.11
CA GLY A 355 -23.83 9.78 9.97
C GLY A 355 -22.60 8.91 10.25
N ARG A 356 -21.69 8.81 9.28
CA ARG A 356 -20.39 8.13 9.47
C ARG A 356 -19.44 9.03 10.24
N VAL A 357 -18.69 8.46 11.17
CA VAL A 357 -17.58 9.11 11.85
C VAL A 357 -16.28 8.33 11.64
N LEU A 358 -15.17 9.05 11.54
CA LEU A 358 -13.83 8.46 11.47
C LEU A 358 -13.21 8.53 12.86
N ILE A 359 -12.79 7.38 13.38
CA ILE A 359 -12.05 7.28 14.64
C ILE A 359 -10.61 6.95 14.31
N GLN A 360 -9.68 7.77 14.80
CA GLN A 360 -8.25 7.68 14.51
C GLN A 360 -7.47 7.62 15.81
N ALA A 361 -6.54 6.68 15.93
CA ALA A 361 -5.65 6.56 17.08
C ALA A 361 -4.21 6.88 16.68
N PHE A 362 -3.70 8.01 17.15
CA PHE A 362 -2.33 8.46 16.92
C PHE A 362 -1.46 8.13 18.14
N HIS A 363 -0.19 7.76 17.92
CA HIS A 363 0.75 7.65 19.04
C HIS A 363 0.86 8.99 19.78
N SER A 364 0.79 8.97 21.12
CA SER A 364 0.74 10.22 21.91
C SER A 364 2.04 11.03 21.87
N ASP A 365 3.17 10.39 21.57
CA ASP A 365 4.49 11.02 21.44
C ASP A 365 4.80 11.54 20.02
N GLU A 366 3.93 11.25 19.05
CA GLU A 366 4.05 11.75 17.69
C GLU A 366 3.24 13.04 17.48
N SER A 367 3.68 13.86 16.52
CA SER A 367 3.06 15.15 16.18
C SER A 367 1.60 15.04 15.70
N GLU A 368 0.87 16.16 15.71
CA GLU A 368 -0.51 16.25 15.19
C GLU A 368 -0.64 15.87 13.70
N ASP A 369 0.42 16.04 12.90
CA ASP A 369 0.44 15.68 11.47
C ASP A 369 0.86 14.23 11.20
N ALA A 370 1.09 13.42 12.24
CA ALA A 370 1.49 12.02 12.10
C ALA A 370 0.39 11.17 11.44
N VAL A 371 0.77 10.07 10.82
CA VAL A 371 -0.19 9.06 10.34
C VAL A 371 -0.67 8.23 11.54
N PRO A 372 -1.97 7.91 11.69
CA PRO A 372 -2.44 7.14 12.83
C PRO A 372 -1.90 5.71 12.83
N ALA A 373 -1.81 5.11 14.01
CA ALA A 373 -1.43 3.71 14.20
C ALA A 373 -2.55 2.75 13.75
N ASP A 374 -3.80 3.15 13.99
CA ASP A 374 -4.98 2.53 13.40
C ASP A 374 -6.08 3.59 13.26
N GLN A 375 -6.97 3.37 12.30
CA GLN A 375 -8.21 4.12 12.20
C GLN A 375 -9.32 3.26 11.61
N LEU A 376 -10.56 3.69 11.81
CA LEU A 376 -11.74 3.00 11.34
C LEU A 376 -12.92 3.94 11.12
N VAL A 377 -13.85 3.51 10.27
CA VAL A 377 -15.14 4.17 10.08
C VAL A 377 -16.19 3.48 10.95
N MET A 378 -16.93 4.27 11.74
CA MET A 378 -18.12 3.81 12.45
C MET A 378 -19.35 4.40 11.73
N VAL A 379 -20.20 3.53 11.19
CA VAL A 379 -21.33 3.95 10.33
C VAL A 379 -22.61 4.23 11.13
N ASP A 380 -22.78 3.56 12.26
CA ASP A 380 -23.87 3.78 13.21
C ASP A 380 -23.46 3.30 14.62
N ASP A 381 -24.30 3.57 15.63
CA ASP A 381 -24.01 3.20 17.01
C ASP A 381 -24.19 1.69 17.31
N ALA A 382 -24.81 0.94 16.39
CA ALA A 382 -24.99 -0.51 16.50
C ALA A 382 -23.73 -1.28 16.05
N SER A 383 -23.05 -0.77 15.03
CA SER A 383 -21.81 -1.27 14.47
C SER A 383 -20.62 -0.61 15.17
N ARG A 384 -20.11 -1.25 16.23
CA ARG A 384 -18.98 -0.73 17.01
C ARG A 384 -17.70 -1.56 16.77
N PRO A 385 -17.01 -1.38 15.64
CA PRO A 385 -15.75 -2.07 15.39
C PRO A 385 -14.69 -1.65 16.44
N SER A 386 -13.72 -2.50 16.68
CA SER A 386 -12.61 -2.18 17.60
C SER A 386 -11.44 -1.52 16.86
N LEU A 387 -10.74 -0.63 17.57
CA LEU A 387 -9.38 -0.24 17.18
C LEU A 387 -8.46 -1.45 17.37
N ILE A 388 -7.48 -1.61 16.49
CA ILE A 388 -6.48 -2.67 16.56
C ILE A 388 -5.13 -2.03 16.82
N LEU A 389 -4.67 -2.07 18.07
CA LEU A 389 -3.53 -1.26 18.54
C LEU A 389 -2.49 -2.12 19.23
N ARG A 390 -1.26 -1.60 19.28
CA ARG A 390 -0.18 -2.13 20.13
C ARG A 390 -0.33 -1.61 21.55
N PRO A 391 0.32 -2.23 22.55
CA PRO A 391 0.52 -1.60 23.83
C PRO A 391 1.19 -0.23 23.69
N GLY A 392 0.66 0.77 24.38
CA GLY A 392 1.14 2.15 24.26
C GLY A 392 0.12 3.18 24.70
N SER A 393 0.46 4.45 24.48
CA SER A 393 -0.41 5.60 24.73
C SER A 393 -0.78 6.26 23.41
N TYR A 394 -2.06 6.60 23.28
CA TYR A 394 -2.65 7.12 22.05
C TYR A 394 -3.53 8.33 22.29
N ARG A 395 -3.46 9.30 21.37
CA ARG A 395 -4.45 10.35 21.18
C ARG A 395 -5.52 9.82 20.22
N VAL A 396 -6.75 9.67 20.70
CA VAL A 396 -7.89 9.24 19.88
C VAL A 396 -8.69 10.45 19.45
N LEU A 397 -8.80 10.63 18.14
CA LEU A 397 -9.54 11.69 17.48
C LEU A 397 -10.79 11.12 16.81
N VAL A 398 -11.91 11.84 16.93
CA VAL A 398 -13.15 11.53 16.20
C VAL A 398 -13.47 12.67 15.26
N GLN A 399 -13.61 12.38 13.96
CA GLN A 399 -14.02 13.34 12.94
C GLN A 399 -15.42 13.01 12.39
N ASP A 400 -16.20 14.05 12.09
CA ASP A 400 -17.45 13.93 11.33
C ASP A 400 -17.18 13.63 9.84
N GLU A 401 -18.24 13.34 9.08
CA GLU A 401 -18.14 13.07 7.65
C GLU A 401 -17.63 14.27 6.80
N ARG A 402 -17.60 15.49 7.37
CA ARG A 402 -17.05 16.70 6.74
C ARG A 402 -15.58 16.93 7.13
N GLY A 403 -15.02 16.11 8.03
CA GLY A 403 -13.66 16.22 8.54
C GLY A 403 -13.49 17.19 9.71
N HIS A 404 -14.57 17.59 10.39
CA HIS A 404 -14.46 18.37 11.62
C HIS A 404 -14.20 17.46 12.80
N GLU A 405 -13.21 17.82 13.63
CA GLU A 405 -12.97 17.19 14.93
C GLU A 405 -14.20 17.38 15.84
N ILE A 406 -14.83 16.27 16.23
CA ILE A 406 -15.96 16.22 17.16
C ILE A 406 -15.45 16.10 18.60
N SER A 407 -14.44 15.25 18.82
CA SER A 407 -13.89 14.99 20.14
C SER A 407 -12.49 14.42 20.08
N ARG A 408 -11.77 14.55 21.19
CA ARG A 408 -10.43 14.02 21.40
C ARG A 408 -10.30 13.46 22.80
N THR A 409 -9.64 12.32 22.94
CA THR A 409 -9.40 11.68 24.23
C THR A 409 -8.06 10.94 24.24
N GLU A 410 -7.53 10.66 25.43
CA GLU A 410 -6.35 9.81 25.59
C GLU A 410 -6.79 8.36 25.80
N LEU A 411 -6.03 7.43 25.26
CA LEU A 411 -6.24 5.99 25.37
C LEU A 411 -4.91 5.32 25.72
N SER A 412 -4.91 4.51 26.78
CA SER A 412 -3.76 3.67 27.11
C SER A 412 -4.10 2.20 26.88
N VAL A 413 -3.25 1.51 26.12
CA VAL A 413 -3.35 0.09 25.83
C VAL A 413 -2.30 -0.64 26.67
N PRO A 414 -2.69 -1.49 27.62
CA PRO A 414 -1.74 -2.14 28.51
C PRO A 414 -0.87 -3.15 27.75
N SER A 415 0.37 -3.33 28.20
CA SER A 415 1.20 -4.46 27.76
C SER A 415 0.53 -5.77 28.16
N ARG A 416 0.50 -6.76 27.25
CA ARG A 416 0.09 -8.12 27.61
C ARG A 416 1.09 -8.63 28.65
N THR A 417 0.71 -8.73 29.92
CA THR A 417 1.45 -9.54 30.89
C THR A 417 1.45 -10.97 30.37
N ASN A 418 2.65 -11.53 30.13
CA ASN A 418 2.88 -12.89 29.61
C ASN A 418 1.80 -13.87 30.09
N ARG A 419 1.07 -14.47 29.14
CA ARG A 419 0.22 -15.63 29.39
C ARG A 419 1.05 -16.90 29.33
#